data_AF-A0A0L0SQ71-F1
#
_entry.id   AF-A0A0L0SQ71-F1
#
_cell.length_a   1.000
_cell.length_b   1.000
_cell.length_c   1.000
_cell.angle_alpha   90.00
_cell.angle_beta   90.00
_cell.angle_gamma   90.00
#
_symmetry.space_group_name_H-M   'P 1'
#
loop_
_entity.id
_entity.type
_entity.pdbx_description
1 polymer ?
#
loop_
_entity_poly.entity_id
_entity_poly.type
_entity_poly.pdbx_seq_one_letter_code
_entity_poly.pdbx_strand_id
1 'polypeptide(L)'
;MMMIVVHLLVPTAVIKARGTIESNKISNDQAAVIEPAGVPHFDAIFDHTFFCLFPPSWRRLWATRTAALIKPGGMLITLMGPLTMHRGGPQFSASVELYRPLLKDEFDETRKW
;
A
#
# COMPACT_ATOMS: atom_id res chain seq x y z
N MET A 1 1.54 4.68 16.19
CA MET A 1 1.52 5.91 15.36
C MET A 1 1.06 5.49 13.98
N MET A 2 -0.03 6.07 13.45
CA MET A 2 -0.53 5.67 12.13
C MET A 2 0.24 6.43 11.06
N MET A 3 1.23 5.79 10.45
CA MET A 3 1.99 6.39 9.36
C MET A 3 1.36 6.00 8.01
N ILE A 4 0.96 7.00 7.23
CA ILE A 4 0.53 6.78 5.85
C ILE A 4 1.80 6.62 5.01
N VAL A 5 2.15 5.36 4.73
CA VAL A 5 3.30 5.04 3.87
C VAL A 5 2.87 5.12 2.43
N VAL A 6 3.27 6.20 1.74
CA VAL A 6 3.06 6.32 0.29
C VAL A 6 4.28 5.75 -0.41
N HIS A 7 4.19 4.50 -0.87
CA HIS A 7 5.26 3.91 -1.67
C HIS A 7 5.22 4.53 -3.07
N LEU A 8 6.18 5.39 -3.42
CA LEU A 8 6.26 6.04 -4.73
C LEU A 8 7.46 5.47 -5.47
N LEU A 9 7.23 4.75 -6.58
CA LEU A 9 8.32 4.23 -7.43
C LEU A 9 8.76 5.22 -8.50
N VAL A 10 8.06 6.36 -8.64
CA VAL A 10 8.36 7.38 -9.64
C VAL A 10 9.14 8.52 -8.99
N PRO A 11 10.38 8.81 -9.40
CA PRO A 11 11.22 9.84 -8.78
C PRO A 11 10.56 11.23 -8.72
N THR A 12 9.81 11.61 -9.75
CA THR A 12 9.09 12.89 -9.78
C THR A 12 7.95 12.95 -8.75
N ALA A 13 7.28 11.82 -8.50
CA ALA A 13 6.26 11.73 -7.46
C ALA A 13 6.91 11.82 -6.07
N VAL A 14 8.07 11.17 -5.87
CA VAL A 14 8.87 11.29 -4.63
C VAL A 14 9.24 12.74 -4.35
N ILE A 15 9.79 13.44 -5.35
CA ILE A 15 10.17 14.86 -5.23
C ILE A 15 8.96 15.73 -4.86
N LYS A 16 7.82 15.53 -5.56
CA LYS A 16 6.59 16.28 -5.29
C LYS A 16 6.04 16.01 -3.89
N ALA A 17 6.04 14.76 -3.45
CA ALA A 17 5.58 14.39 -2.11
C ALA A 17 6.46 15.02 -1.03
N ARG A 18 7.80 14.95 -1.18
CA ARG A 18 8.75 15.60 -0.26
C ARG A 18 8.52 17.12 -0.20
N GLY A 19 8.40 17.80 -1.34
CA GLY A 19 8.11 19.24 -1.36
C GLY A 19 6.75 19.60 -0.76
N THR A 20 5.76 18.72 -0.87
CA THR A 20 4.44 18.92 -0.24
C THR A 20 4.53 18.78 1.29
N ILE A 21 5.24 17.77 1.79
CA ILE A 21 5.48 17.58 3.23
C ILE A 21 6.19 18.79 3.82
N GLU A 22 7.27 19.25 3.16
CA GLU A 22 8.06 20.39 3.60
C GLU A 22 7.26 21.70 3.60
N SER A 23 6.57 22.02 2.50
CA SER A 23 5.79 23.26 2.38
C SER A 23 4.63 23.35 3.37
N ASN A 24 4.04 22.21 3.74
CA ASN A 24 2.98 22.13 4.74
C ASN A 24 3.51 21.98 6.18
N LYS A 25 4.84 21.99 6.38
CA LYS A 25 5.49 21.80 7.69
C LYS A 25 5.00 20.55 8.43
N ILE A 26 4.75 19.48 7.68
CA ILE A 26 4.33 18.20 8.24
C ILE A 26 5.55 17.54 8.87
N SER A 27 5.44 17.12 10.13
CA SER A 27 6.54 16.49 10.83
C SER A 27 6.77 15.05 10.35
N ASN A 28 8.01 14.57 10.42
CA ASN A 28 8.38 13.23 9.93
C ASN A 28 7.71 12.08 10.68
N ASP A 29 7.25 12.32 11.90
CA ASP A 29 6.45 11.37 12.68
C ASP A 29 4.98 11.27 12.19
N GLN A 30 4.53 12.25 11.39
CA GLN A 30 3.20 12.31 10.79
C GLN A 30 3.20 11.79 9.35
N ALA A 31 4.18 12.20 8.53
CA ALA A 31 4.31 11.73 7.15
C ALA A 31 5.77 11.76 6.69
N ALA A 32 6.19 10.69 6.01
CA ALA A 32 7.51 10.59 5.40
C ALA A 32 7.45 9.79 4.10
N VAL A 33 8.31 10.13 3.14
CA VAL A 33 8.62 9.27 1.99
C VAL A 33 9.77 8.36 2.39
N ILE A 34 9.52 7.06 2.45
CA ILE A 34 10.48 6.07 2.95
C ILE A 34 11.13 5.34 1.77
N GLU A 35 12.46 5.34 1.74
CA GLU A 35 13.24 4.57 0.76
C GLU A 35 13.34 3.09 1.17
N PRO A 36 13.53 2.15 0.23
CA PRO A 36 13.50 0.71 0.51
C PRO A 36 14.54 0.20 1.52
N ALA A 37 15.63 0.94 1.75
CA ALA A 37 16.68 0.58 2.71
C ALA A 37 16.33 1.09 4.11
N GLY A 38 16.27 0.18 5.09
CA GLY A 38 16.03 0.54 6.50
C GLY A 38 14.57 0.86 6.84
N VAL A 39 13.61 0.37 6.04
CA VAL A 39 12.18 0.58 6.29
C VAL A 39 11.79 0.03 7.68
N PRO A 40 11.25 0.86 8.59
CA PRO A 40 10.76 0.38 9.87
C PRO A 40 9.46 -0.42 9.68
N HIS A 41 9.09 -1.23 10.67
CA HIS A 41 7.79 -1.90 10.67
C HIS A 41 6.67 -0.95 11.13
N PHE A 42 5.48 -1.10 10.58
CA PHE A 42 4.34 -0.23 10.82
C PHE A 42 3.25 -0.90 11.66
N ASP A 43 2.53 -0.10 12.44
CA ASP A 43 1.34 -0.57 13.18
C ASP A 43 0.15 -0.80 12.23
N ALA A 44 0.09 -0.04 11.13
CA ALA A 44 -0.89 -0.25 10.06
C ALA A 44 -0.36 0.24 8.71
N ILE A 45 -0.88 -0.33 7.62
CA ILE A 45 -0.70 0.15 6.25
C ILE A 45 -2.07 0.41 5.64
N PHE A 46 -2.21 1.56 4.97
CA PHE A 46 -3.37 1.90 4.14
C PHE A 46 -2.98 1.80 2.67
N ASP A 47 -3.45 0.77 1.98
CA ASP A 47 -3.27 0.59 0.53
C ASP A 47 -4.38 1.32 -0.22
N HIS A 48 -3.99 2.32 -0.99
CA HIS A 48 -4.87 2.97 -1.94
C HIS A 48 -4.34 2.72 -3.35
N THR A 49 -5.06 1.88 -4.11
CA THR A 49 -4.82 1.56 -5.53
C THR A 49 -3.47 0.91 -5.87
N PHE A 50 -2.60 0.58 -4.91
CA PHE A 50 -1.30 -0.02 -5.19
C PHE A 50 -1.43 -1.44 -5.74
N PHE A 51 -2.36 -2.23 -5.17
CA PHE A 51 -2.67 -3.59 -5.63
C PHE A 51 -2.96 -3.68 -7.13
N CYS A 52 -3.70 -2.70 -7.67
CA CYS A 52 -4.15 -2.67 -9.05
C CYS A 52 -3.26 -1.83 -9.98
N LEU A 53 -2.25 -1.14 -9.43
CA LEU A 53 -1.36 -0.28 -10.22
C LEU A 53 -0.35 -1.12 -11.02
N PHE A 54 0.12 -2.22 -10.43
CA PHE A 54 1.12 -3.10 -11.02
C PHE A 54 0.49 -4.27 -11.78
N PRO A 55 1.22 -4.88 -12.73
CA PRO A 55 0.75 -6.07 -13.44
C PRO A 55 0.28 -7.17 -12.48
N PRO A 56 -0.71 -7.99 -12.86
CA PRO A 56 -1.23 -9.05 -11.99
C PRO A 56 -0.17 -10.02 -11.44
N SER A 57 0.95 -10.20 -12.15
CA SER A 57 2.09 -11.03 -11.70
C SER A 57 2.77 -10.51 -10.42
N TRP A 58 2.60 -9.23 -10.08
CA TRP A 58 3.21 -8.60 -8.91
C TRP A 58 2.34 -8.68 -7.65
N ARG A 59 1.09 -9.16 -7.75
CA ARG A 59 0.14 -9.18 -6.64
C ARG A 59 0.63 -10.01 -5.44
N ARG A 60 1.31 -11.14 -5.71
CA ARG A 60 1.93 -11.94 -4.64
C ARG A 60 3.08 -11.18 -3.97
N LEU A 61 3.92 -10.48 -4.76
CA LEU A 61 5.00 -9.66 -4.23
C LEU A 61 4.45 -8.51 -3.36
N TRP A 62 3.38 -7.86 -3.80
CA TRP A 62 2.68 -6.85 -3.02
C TRP A 62 2.20 -7.41 -1.68
N ALA A 63 1.54 -8.57 -1.66
CA ALA A 63 1.04 -9.18 -0.44
C ALA A 63 2.17 -9.53 0.53
N THR A 64 3.21 -10.22 0.04
CA THR A 64 4.39 -10.59 0.85
C THR A 64 5.11 -9.36 1.39
N ARG A 65 5.31 -8.32 0.57
CA ARG A 65 5.99 -7.11 1.01
C ARG A 65 5.16 -6.36 2.05
N THR A 66 3.86 -6.28 1.87
CA THR A 66 2.96 -5.59 2.80
C THR A 66 2.92 -6.30 4.16
N ALA A 67 2.81 -7.62 4.16
CA ALA A 67 2.91 -8.44 5.38
C ALA A 67 4.23 -8.21 6.12
N ALA A 68 5.36 -8.29 5.40
CA ALA A 68 6.69 -8.10 5.99
C ALA A 68 6.94 -6.69 6.57
N LEU A 69 6.17 -5.68 6.14
CA LEU A 69 6.29 -4.31 6.62
C LEU A 69 5.40 -4.02 7.83
N ILE A 70 4.43 -4.88 8.14
CA ILE A 70 3.51 -4.71 9.26
C ILE A 70 4.04 -5.49 10.47
N LYS A 71 4.00 -4.89 11.65
CA LYS A 71 4.36 -5.58 12.90
C LYS A 71 3.35 -6.70 13.19
N PRO A 72 3.73 -7.78 13.91
CA PRO A 72 2.76 -8.72 14.45
C PRO A 72 1.65 -8.00 15.21
N GLY A 73 0.38 -8.30 14.87
CA GLY A 73 -0.80 -7.64 15.43
C GLY A 73 -1.17 -6.29 14.80
N GLY A 74 -0.43 -5.83 13.78
CA GLY A 74 -0.78 -4.65 13.00
C GLY A 74 -1.87 -4.91 11.96
N MET A 75 -2.30 -3.85 11.25
CA MET A 75 -3.46 -3.90 10.35
C MET A 75 -3.16 -3.46 8.92
N LEU A 76 -3.63 -4.24 7.95
CA LEU A 76 -3.73 -3.80 6.55
C LEU A 76 -5.15 -3.30 6.27
N ILE A 77 -5.27 -2.07 5.79
CA ILE A 77 -6.52 -1.49 5.28
C ILE A 77 -6.37 -1.30 3.78
N THR A 78 -7.24 -1.88 2.97
CA THR A 78 -7.20 -1.73 1.50
C THR A 78 -8.42 -0.98 1.00
N LEU A 79 -8.22 0.16 0.33
CA LEU A 79 -9.27 0.74 -0.51
C LEU A 79 -9.26 0.04 -1.87
N MET A 80 -10.10 -0.98 -1.99
CA MET A 80 -10.13 -1.83 -3.19
C MET A 80 -10.80 -1.10 -4.36
N GLY A 81 -10.03 -0.92 -5.44
CA GLY A 81 -10.52 -0.36 -6.69
C GLY A 81 -9.46 -0.47 -7.79
N PRO A 82 -9.83 -0.56 -9.07
CA PRO A 82 -11.20 -0.57 -9.59
C PRO A 82 -11.83 -1.97 -9.49
N LEU A 83 -13.06 -2.04 -8.98
CA LEU A 83 -13.85 -3.28 -8.90
C LEU A 83 -14.61 -3.54 -10.20
N THR A 84 -13.93 -3.40 -11.33
CA THR A 84 -14.48 -3.56 -12.67
C THR A 84 -13.75 -4.67 -13.41
N MET A 85 -14.43 -5.33 -14.35
CA MET A 85 -13.80 -6.30 -15.25
C MET A 85 -13.45 -5.62 -16.58
N HIS A 86 -12.14 -5.50 -16.86
CA HIS A 86 -11.62 -4.94 -18.10
C HIS A 86 -10.22 -5.49 -18.40
N ARG A 87 -9.77 -5.30 -19.64
CA ARG A 87 -8.42 -5.67 -20.10
C ARG A 87 -7.51 -4.44 -20.12
N GLY A 88 -6.21 -4.65 -19.87
CA GLY A 88 -5.20 -3.59 -19.86
C GLY A 88 -5.05 -2.91 -18.50
N GLY A 89 -4.23 -1.86 -18.47
CA GLY A 89 -3.91 -1.07 -17.28
C GLY A 89 -2.84 0.00 -17.59
N PRO A 90 -2.48 0.86 -16.62
CA PRO A 90 -3.06 0.97 -15.27
C PRO A 90 -4.41 1.74 -15.26
N GLN A 91 -5.37 1.47 -14.38
CA GLN A 91 -5.46 0.46 -13.30
C GLN A 91 -5.88 -0.92 -13.85
N PHE A 92 -5.27 -2.01 -13.37
CA PHE A 92 -5.68 -3.37 -13.71
C PHE A 92 -6.97 -3.77 -12.97
N SER A 93 -7.81 -4.59 -13.61
CA SER A 93 -9.03 -5.14 -13.00
C SER A 93 -8.75 -5.85 -11.66
N ALA A 94 -9.51 -5.50 -10.63
CA ALA A 94 -9.46 -6.10 -9.30
C ALA A 94 -10.85 -6.56 -8.84
N SER A 95 -10.88 -7.47 -7.87
CA SER A 95 -12.10 -7.92 -7.19
C SER A 95 -11.73 -8.32 -5.76
N VAL A 96 -12.70 -8.34 -4.84
CA VAL A 96 -12.45 -8.73 -3.44
C VAL A 96 -11.88 -10.15 -3.35
N GLU A 97 -12.35 -11.03 -4.23
CA GLU A 97 -11.96 -12.44 -4.32
C GLU A 97 -10.50 -12.61 -4.72
N LEU A 98 -9.90 -11.62 -5.41
CA LEU A 98 -8.48 -11.64 -5.74
C LEU A 98 -7.58 -11.34 -4.54
N TYR A 99 -8.07 -10.58 -3.55
CA TYR A 99 -7.29 -10.24 -2.34
C TYR A 99 -7.23 -11.41 -1.36
N ARG A 100 -8.35 -12.09 -1.12
CA ARG A 100 -8.47 -13.15 -0.10
C ARG A 100 -7.38 -14.21 -0.16
N PRO A 101 -7.13 -14.91 -1.28
CA PRO A 101 -6.13 -15.96 -1.33
C PRO A 101 -4.69 -15.44 -1.20
N LEU A 102 -4.46 -14.14 -1.42
CA LEU A 102 -3.14 -13.53 -1.28
C LEU A 102 -2.83 -13.12 0.16
N LEU A 103 -3.86 -12.81 0.95
CA LEU A 103 -3.70 -12.26 2.29
C LEU A 103 -4.01 -13.27 3.40
N LYS A 104 -4.80 -14.32 3.12
CA LYS A 104 -5.30 -15.28 4.13
C LYS A 104 -4.23 -15.98 4.96
N ASP A 105 -3.00 -16.09 4.47
CA ASP A 105 -1.94 -16.81 5.16
C ASP A 105 -1.26 -15.91 6.22
N GLU A 106 -1.38 -14.58 6.08
CA GLU A 106 -0.72 -13.57 6.93
C GLU A 106 -1.69 -12.67 7.69
N PHE A 107 -2.96 -12.61 7.26
CA PHE A 107 -3.97 -11.70 7.80
C PHE A 107 -5.33 -12.37 7.98
N ASP A 108 -6.01 -12.02 9.07
CA ASP A 108 -7.42 -12.30 9.30
C ASP A 108 -8.31 -11.16 8.77
N GLU A 109 -9.35 -11.49 8.00
CA GLU A 109 -10.35 -10.50 7.53
C GLU A 109 -11.25 -10.10 8.71
N THR A 110 -11.02 -8.92 9.29
CA THR A 110 -11.75 -8.48 10.50
C THR A 110 -13.01 -7.67 10.21
N ARG A 111 -13.04 -6.90 9.10
CA ARG A 111 -14.18 -6.07 8.72
C ARG A 111 -14.16 -5.70 7.24
N LYS A 112 -15.36 -5.76 6.62
CA LYS A 112 -15.65 -5.22 5.29
C LYS A 112 -16.64 -4.07 5.46
N TRP A 113 -16.41 -2.96 4.77
CA TRP A 113 -17.24 -1.74 4.81
C TRP A 113 -17.81 -1.46 3.43
#